data_AF-A0A497LDX3-F1
#
_entry.id   AF-A0A497LDX3-F1
#
_cell.length_a   1.000
_cell.length_b   1.000
_cell.length_c   1.000
_cell.angle_alpha   90.00
_cell.angle_beta   90.00
_cell.angle_gamma   90.00
#
_symmetry.space_group_name_H-M   'P 1'
#
loop_
_entity.id
_entity.type
_entity.pdbx_description
1 polymer ?
#
loop_
_entity_poly.entity_id
_entity_poly.type
_entity_poly.pdbx_seq_one_letter_code
_entity_poly.pdbx_strand_id
1 'polypeptide(L)'
;MNDLPTKKDIINSLIGGALCFLSAIFLSSFVDILLGQILQYFGISGVIIFRSFYIAKAIIFFALVHLICGFIGGVYTGYTVKSRIKIAYFITGQLGFIGFLVFTTFLSKVDFMSYYFEVIVLPLLGNLLGAYLGGYTIHWKSKEE
;
A
#
# COMPACT_ATOMS: atom_id res chain seq x y z
N MET A 1 -9.56 3.17 -31.79
CA MET A 1 -9.27 3.66 -30.42
C MET A 1 -10.19 2.93 -29.44
N ASN A 2 -9.94 1.65 -29.25
CA ASN A 2 -10.59 0.79 -28.25
C ASN A 2 -9.67 -0.39 -28.11
N ASP A 3 -8.90 -0.39 -27.04
CA ASP A 3 -7.86 -1.39 -26.90
C ASP A 3 -7.80 -1.64 -25.39
N LEU A 4 -8.51 -2.69 -25.00
CA LEU A 4 -8.71 -3.10 -23.61
C LEU A 4 -7.45 -3.82 -23.12
N PRO A 5 -7.17 -3.82 -21.80
CA PRO A 5 -6.09 -4.64 -21.27
C PRO A 5 -6.31 -6.11 -21.61
N THR A 6 -5.24 -6.79 -22.02
CA THR A 6 -5.31 -8.22 -22.36
C THR A 6 -5.64 -9.01 -21.10
N LYS A 7 -6.31 -10.16 -21.23
CA LYS A 7 -6.61 -11.04 -20.07
C LYS A 7 -5.37 -11.33 -19.22
N LYS A 8 -4.21 -11.52 -19.87
CA LYS A 8 -2.92 -11.75 -19.20
C LYS A 8 -2.46 -10.55 -18.36
N ASP A 9 -2.64 -9.33 -18.87
CA ASP A 9 -2.25 -8.10 -18.17
C ASP A 9 -3.13 -7.88 -16.93
N ILE A 10 -4.42 -8.19 -17.05
CA ILE A 10 -5.35 -8.15 -15.92
C ILE A 10 -4.91 -9.14 -14.85
N ILE A 11 -4.67 -10.40 -15.21
CA ILE A 11 -4.24 -11.45 -14.26
C ILE A 11 -2.94 -11.04 -13.53
N ASN A 12 -1.95 -10.54 -14.25
CA ASN A 12 -0.70 -10.09 -13.64
C ASN A 12 -0.91 -8.90 -12.70
N SER A 13 -1.80 -7.96 -13.05
CA SER A 13 -2.18 -6.85 -12.16
C SER A 13 -2.93 -7.34 -10.92
N LEU A 14 -3.78 -8.37 -11.04
CA LEU A 14 -4.43 -9.02 -9.90
C LEU A 14 -3.39 -9.62 -8.95
N ILE A 15 -2.39 -10.32 -9.47
CA ILE A 15 -1.31 -10.91 -8.66
C ILE A 15 -0.48 -9.82 -7.99
N GLY A 16 -0.15 -8.74 -8.71
CA GLY A 16 0.51 -7.57 -8.13
C GLY A 16 -0.30 -6.95 -7.00
N GLY A 17 -1.62 -6.82 -7.18
CA GLY A 17 -2.53 -6.33 -6.15
C GLY A 17 -2.60 -7.25 -4.93
N ALA A 18 -2.59 -8.57 -5.14
CA ALA A 18 -2.53 -9.55 -4.05
C ALA A 18 -1.21 -9.45 -3.27
N LEU A 19 -0.07 -9.25 -3.93
CA LEU A 19 1.21 -9.00 -3.28
C LEU A 19 1.21 -7.69 -2.48
N CYS A 20 0.64 -6.63 -3.04
CA CYS A 20 0.44 -5.36 -2.34
C CYS A 20 -0.40 -5.55 -1.07
N PHE A 21 -1.48 -6.32 -1.15
CA PHE A 21 -2.34 -6.63 0.00
C PHE A 21 -1.62 -7.46 1.08
N LEU A 22 -0.98 -8.56 0.69
CA LEU A 22 -0.28 -9.45 1.64
C LEU A 22 0.87 -8.73 2.34
N SER A 23 1.63 -7.93 1.59
CA SER A 23 2.68 -7.10 2.18
C SER A 23 2.10 -6.05 3.13
N ALA A 24 0.95 -5.46 2.85
CA ALA A 24 0.31 -4.48 3.75
C ALA A 24 -0.08 -5.12 5.09
N ILE A 25 -0.60 -6.35 5.10
CA ILE A 25 -0.89 -7.08 6.33
C ILE A 25 0.39 -7.32 7.14
N PHE A 26 1.43 -7.82 6.47
CA PHE A 26 2.69 -8.15 7.15
C PHE A 26 3.39 -6.89 7.68
N LEU A 27 3.54 -5.85 6.86
CA LEU A 27 4.23 -4.62 7.25
C LEU A 27 3.45 -3.84 8.30
N SER A 28 2.11 -3.77 8.22
CA SER A 28 1.31 -3.10 9.27
C SER A 28 1.56 -3.72 10.64
N SER A 29 1.52 -5.05 10.73
CA SER A 29 1.78 -5.79 11.97
C SER A 29 3.21 -5.58 12.45
N PHE A 30 4.18 -5.65 11.53
CA PHE A 30 5.59 -5.47 11.84
C PHE A 30 5.89 -4.06 12.36
N VAL A 31 5.38 -3.03 11.68
CA VAL A 31 5.59 -1.62 12.08
C VAL A 31 4.93 -1.34 13.42
N ASP A 32 3.73 -1.86 13.69
CA ASP A 32 3.07 -1.70 14.99
C ASP A 32 3.90 -2.30 16.14
N ILE A 33 4.39 -3.53 15.96
CA ILE A 33 5.24 -4.21 16.96
C ILE A 33 6.53 -3.43 17.19
N LEU A 34 7.21 -3.05 16.11
CA LEU A 34 8.47 -2.31 16.17
C LEU A 34 8.29 -0.98 16.90
N LEU A 35 7.24 -0.24 16.59
CA LEU A 35 6.97 1.07 17.18
C LEU A 35 6.60 0.92 18.67
N GLY A 36 5.86 -0.11 19.04
CA GLY A 36 5.62 -0.47 20.44
C GLY A 36 6.90 -0.79 21.21
N GLN A 37 7.80 -1.59 20.61
CA GLN A 37 9.09 -1.93 21.21
C GLN A 37 9.99 -0.70 21.39
N ILE A 38 10.04 0.20 20.40
CA ILE A 38 10.79 1.45 20.48
C ILE A 38 10.28 2.30 21.65
N LEU A 39 8.96 2.50 21.76
CA LEU A 39 8.39 3.30 22.85
C LEU A 39 8.66 2.69 24.24
N GLN A 40 8.56 1.37 24.36
CA GLN A 40 8.87 0.66 25.61
C GLN A 40 10.34 0.77 25.97
N TYR A 41 11.25 0.59 25.01
CA TYR A 41 12.69 0.69 25.20
C TYR A 41 13.09 2.07 25.73
N PHE A 42 12.49 3.14 25.21
CA PHE A 42 12.72 4.50 25.68
C PHE A 42 11.92 4.87 26.94
N GLY A 43 11.08 3.99 27.46
CA GLY A 43 10.24 4.26 28.64
C GLY A 43 9.15 5.30 28.42
N ILE A 44 8.76 5.55 27.17
CA ILE A 44 7.84 6.62 26.77
C ILE A 44 6.50 6.08 26.27
N SER A 45 6.09 4.86 26.62
CA SER A 45 4.81 4.28 26.15
C SER A 45 3.58 5.16 26.40
N GLY A 46 3.61 6.08 27.37
CA GLY A 46 2.53 7.05 27.61
C GLY A 46 2.25 8.03 26.46
N VAL A 47 3.18 8.21 25.50
CA VAL A 47 2.94 9.17 24.39
C VAL A 47 1.77 8.74 23.49
N ILE A 48 1.38 7.47 23.53
CA ILE A 48 0.27 6.93 22.71
C ILE A 48 -1.07 7.60 22.99
N ILE A 49 -1.25 8.24 24.15
CA ILE A 49 -2.50 8.90 24.55
C ILE A 49 -2.64 10.26 23.84
N PHE A 50 -1.53 10.85 23.38
CA PHE A 50 -1.54 12.18 22.78
C PHE A 50 -1.94 12.13 21.31
N ARG A 51 -2.82 13.05 20.90
CA ARG A 51 -3.26 13.17 19.50
C ARG A 51 -2.11 13.35 18.51
N SER A 52 -1.05 14.07 18.88
CA SER A 52 0.13 14.26 18.04
C SER A 52 0.81 12.93 17.67
N PHE A 53 0.77 11.95 18.58
CA PHE A 53 1.32 10.62 18.31
C PHE A 53 0.50 9.87 17.26
N TYR A 54 -0.83 9.94 17.33
CA TYR A 54 -1.70 9.33 16.32
C TYR A 54 -1.41 9.86 14.91
N ILE A 55 -1.22 11.17 14.78
CA ILE A 55 -0.87 11.81 13.50
C ILE A 55 0.51 11.31 13.02
N ALA A 56 1.51 11.30 13.91
CA ALA A 56 2.84 10.80 13.56
C ALA A 56 2.81 9.31 13.15
N LYS A 57 2.07 8.48 13.89
CA LYS A 57 1.85 7.07 13.57
C LYS A 57 1.22 6.91 12.19
N ALA A 58 0.20 7.70 11.86
CA ALA A 58 -0.44 7.66 10.55
C ALA A 58 0.54 7.98 9.40
N ILE A 59 1.40 8.98 9.57
CA ILE A 59 2.45 9.33 8.58
C ILE A 59 3.47 8.20 8.44
N ILE A 60 3.90 7.59 9.55
CA ILE A 60 4.82 6.45 9.55
C ILE A 60 4.19 5.27 8.82
N PHE A 61 2.92 4.96 9.08
CA PHE A 61 2.18 3.89 8.41
C PHE A 61 1.99 4.16 6.93
N PHE A 62 1.68 5.40 6.55
CA PHE A 62 1.63 5.82 5.16
C PHE A 62 2.94 5.52 4.43
N ALA A 63 4.06 5.98 4.98
CA ALA A 63 5.37 5.86 4.33
C ALA A 63 5.90 4.42 4.34
N LEU A 64 5.85 3.74 5.49
CA LEU A 64 6.47 2.43 5.65
C LEU A 64 5.57 1.28 5.24
N VAL A 65 4.24 1.42 5.36
CA VAL A 65 3.32 0.34 5.02
C VAL A 65 2.73 0.62 3.64
N HIS A 66 1.85 1.60 3.52
CA HIS A 66 1.02 1.75 2.31
C HIS A 66 1.84 2.07 1.06
N LEU A 67 2.84 2.95 1.17
CA LEU A 67 3.68 3.31 0.04
C LEU A 67 4.62 2.15 -0.38
N ILE A 68 5.23 1.45 0.59
CA ILE A 68 6.13 0.31 0.29
C ILE A 68 5.34 -0.87 -0.30
N CYS A 69 4.16 -1.17 0.24
CA CYS A 69 3.33 -2.26 -0.25
C CYS A 69 2.83 -2.00 -1.68
N GLY A 70 2.36 -0.78 -1.95
CA GLY A 70 2.08 -0.33 -3.30
C GLY A 70 3.28 -0.50 -4.21
N PHE A 71 4.46 -0.07 -3.77
CA PHE A 71 5.71 -0.18 -4.51
C PHE A 71 6.05 -1.62 -4.88
N ILE A 72 5.95 -2.57 -3.95
CA ILE A 72 6.22 -3.99 -4.20
C ILE A 72 5.26 -4.55 -5.28
N GLY A 73 3.96 -4.28 -5.15
CA GLY A 73 2.97 -4.70 -6.15
C GLY A 73 3.21 -4.04 -7.51
N GLY A 74 3.60 -2.78 -7.51
CA GLY A 74 3.98 -1.99 -8.68
C GLY A 74 5.18 -2.58 -9.42
N VAL A 75 6.25 -2.94 -8.69
CA VAL A 75 7.46 -3.57 -9.25
C VAL A 75 7.10 -4.87 -9.97
N TYR A 76 6.33 -5.75 -9.32
CA TYR A 76 5.89 -7.01 -9.92
C TYR A 76 5.06 -6.77 -11.20
N THR A 77 4.09 -5.86 -11.12
CA THR A 77 3.22 -5.53 -12.26
C THR A 77 4.03 -4.92 -13.40
N GLY A 78 4.99 -4.03 -13.10
CA GLY A 78 5.84 -3.37 -14.08
C GLY A 78 6.82 -4.31 -14.78
N TYR A 79 7.24 -5.39 -14.12
CA TYR A 79 8.06 -6.43 -14.72
C TYR A 79 7.26 -7.34 -15.67
N THR A 80 6.03 -7.65 -15.30
CA THR A 80 5.20 -8.65 -16.01
C THR A 80 4.32 -8.07 -17.10
N VAL A 81 3.91 -6.80 -16.99
CA VAL A 81 3.02 -6.12 -17.92
C VAL A 81 3.82 -5.12 -18.76
N LYS A 82 3.94 -5.41 -20.07
CA LYS A 82 4.68 -4.56 -21.03
C LYS A 82 3.81 -3.52 -21.75
N SER A 83 2.49 -3.64 -21.69
CA SER A 83 1.56 -2.75 -22.39
C SER A 83 0.57 -2.11 -21.41
N ARG A 84 0.10 -0.88 -21.69
CA ARG A 84 -0.94 -0.17 -20.90
C ARG A 84 -0.65 -0.08 -19.39
N ILE A 85 0.61 0.11 -19.06
CA ILE A 85 1.17 0.13 -17.71
C ILE A 85 0.43 1.06 -16.73
N LYS A 86 -0.08 2.22 -17.17
CA LYS A 86 -0.84 3.14 -16.31
C LYS A 86 -2.13 2.51 -15.74
N ILE A 87 -2.84 1.71 -16.54
CA ILE A 87 -4.09 1.05 -16.12
C ILE A 87 -3.78 -0.14 -15.22
N ALA A 88 -2.73 -0.90 -15.57
CA ALA A 88 -2.26 -2.02 -14.76
C ALA A 88 -1.88 -1.59 -13.33
N TYR A 89 -1.09 -0.52 -13.19
CA TYR A 89 -0.71 0.02 -11.87
C TYR A 89 -1.91 0.54 -11.07
N PHE A 90 -2.89 1.16 -11.76
CA PHE A 90 -4.12 1.58 -11.11
C PHE A 90 -4.90 0.39 -10.53
N ILE A 91 -5.06 -0.69 -11.31
CA ILE A 91 -5.73 -1.92 -10.86
C ILE A 91 -4.97 -2.53 -9.67
N THR A 92 -3.65 -2.65 -9.78
CA THR A 92 -2.77 -3.18 -8.72
C THR A 92 -2.93 -2.40 -7.41
N GLY A 93 -2.83 -1.07 -7.45
CA GLY A 93 -2.96 -0.23 -6.26
C GLY A 93 -4.35 -0.29 -5.63
N GLN A 94 -5.41 -0.28 -6.46
CA GLN A 94 -6.78 -0.38 -5.98
C GLN A 94 -7.08 -1.72 -5.32
N LEU A 95 -6.60 -2.83 -5.87
CA LEU A 95 -6.79 -4.15 -5.26
C LEU A 95 -6.06 -4.29 -3.93
N GLY A 96 -4.83 -3.77 -3.85
CA GLY A 96 -4.09 -3.71 -2.60
C GLY A 96 -4.86 -2.93 -1.53
N PHE A 97 -5.40 -1.77 -1.90
CA PHE A 97 -6.22 -0.94 -1.01
C PHE A 97 -7.53 -1.62 -0.59
N ILE A 98 -8.32 -2.13 -1.54
CA ILE A 98 -9.60 -2.78 -1.25
C ILE A 98 -9.40 -4.01 -0.37
N GLY A 99 -8.38 -4.83 -0.67
CA GLY A 99 -8.05 -5.99 0.16
C GLY A 99 -7.72 -5.57 1.60
N PHE A 100 -6.89 -4.55 1.76
CA PHE A 100 -6.52 -4.03 3.08
C PHE A 100 -7.70 -3.41 3.83
N LEU A 101 -8.59 -2.70 3.12
CA LEU A 101 -9.78 -2.11 3.71
C LEU A 101 -10.78 -3.18 4.17
N VAL A 102 -11.03 -4.21 3.36
CA VAL A 102 -11.85 -5.36 3.75
C VAL A 102 -11.24 -6.04 4.98
N PHE A 103 -9.94 -6.31 4.97
CA PHE A 103 -9.25 -6.92 6.11
C PHE A 103 -9.42 -6.12 7.40
N THR A 104 -9.18 -4.81 7.36
CA THR A 104 -9.31 -3.92 8.53
C THR A 104 -10.76 -3.75 9.00
N THR A 105 -11.73 -3.77 8.09
CA THR A 105 -13.16 -3.70 8.42
C THR A 105 -13.63 -4.96 9.16
N PHE A 106 -13.32 -6.14 8.62
CA PHE A 106 -13.87 -7.40 9.13
C PHE A 106 -13.14 -7.91 10.38
N LEU A 107 -11.82 -7.77 10.46
CA LEU A 107 -11.02 -8.35 11.54
C LEU A 107 -10.71 -7.36 12.66
N SER A 108 -10.44 -6.09 12.32
CA SER A 108 -9.98 -5.10 13.28
C SER A 108 -11.09 -4.18 13.83
N LYS A 109 -12.33 -4.29 13.33
CA LYS A 109 -13.50 -3.51 13.76
C LYS A 109 -13.23 -2.01 13.92
N VAL A 110 -12.48 -1.44 12.97
CA VAL A 110 -12.09 -0.02 13.03
C VAL A 110 -13.31 0.87 12.74
N ASP A 111 -13.49 1.92 13.54
CA ASP A 111 -14.52 2.94 13.31
C ASP A 111 -14.05 3.96 12.25
N PHE A 112 -14.71 3.93 11.09
CA PHE A 112 -14.37 4.77 9.93
C PHE A 112 -14.72 6.24 10.11
N MET A 113 -15.72 6.57 10.93
CA MET A 113 -16.18 7.95 11.05
C MET A 113 -15.20 8.82 11.83
N SER A 114 -14.49 8.20 12.76
CA SER A 114 -13.53 8.88 13.63
C SER A 114 -12.13 9.02 12.99
N TYR A 115 -11.77 8.16 12.02
CA TYR A 115 -10.41 8.05 11.46
C TYR A 115 -10.38 7.96 9.93
N TYR A 116 -11.30 8.66 9.26
CA TYR A 116 -11.47 8.59 7.80
C TYR A 116 -10.16 8.83 7.03
N PHE A 117 -9.36 9.81 7.45
CA PHE A 117 -8.14 10.17 6.73
C PHE A 117 -7.08 9.07 6.81
N GLU A 118 -6.88 8.52 8.01
CA GLU A 118 -5.88 7.48 8.29
C GLU A 118 -6.27 6.12 7.74
N VAL A 119 -7.57 5.82 7.69
CA VAL A 119 -8.08 4.49 7.30
C VAL A 119 -8.39 4.40 5.80
N ILE A 120 -8.75 5.51 5.16
CA ILE A 120 -9.19 5.52 3.76
C ILE A 120 -8.23 6.32 2.89
N VAL A 121 -8.00 7.59 3.21
CA VAL A 121 -7.27 8.49 2.31
C VAL A 121 -5.79 8.11 2.21
N LEU A 122 -5.10 7.96 3.34
CA LEU A 122 -3.68 7.61 3.36
C LEU A 122 -3.40 6.23 2.73
N PRO A 123 -4.14 5.15 3.06
CA PRO A 123 -3.88 3.85 2.45
C PRO A 123 -4.16 3.83 0.94
N LEU A 124 -5.21 4.52 0.49
CA LEU A 124 -5.51 4.64 -0.93
C LEU A 124 -4.37 5.35 -1.68
N LEU A 125 -3.96 6.53 -1.18
CA LEU A 125 -2.88 7.31 -1.78
C LEU A 125 -1.56 6.55 -1.76
N GLY A 126 -1.22 5.93 -0.63
CA GLY A 126 0.03 5.19 -0.47
C GLY A 126 0.13 4.03 -1.45
N ASN A 127 -0.92 3.20 -1.54
CA ASN A 127 -0.93 2.07 -2.46
C ASN A 127 -0.88 2.50 -3.93
N LEU A 128 -1.62 3.55 -4.31
CA LEU A 128 -1.59 4.07 -5.69
C LEU A 128 -0.22 4.66 -6.03
N LEU A 129 0.28 5.60 -5.23
CA LEU A 129 1.58 6.24 -5.46
C LEU A 129 2.70 5.21 -5.47
N GLY A 130 2.69 4.29 -4.51
CA GLY A 130 3.63 3.17 -4.46
C GLY A 130 3.59 2.35 -5.74
N ALA A 131 2.40 1.89 -6.18
CA ALA A 131 2.25 1.07 -7.38
C ALA A 131 2.79 1.76 -8.64
N TYR A 132 2.52 3.06 -8.79
CA TYR A 132 3.08 3.85 -9.88
C TYR A 132 4.60 3.97 -9.78
N LEU A 133 5.14 4.31 -8.60
CA LEU A 133 6.58 4.45 -8.39
C LEU A 133 7.32 3.14 -8.72
N GLY A 134 6.88 2.02 -8.14
CA GLY A 134 7.51 0.71 -8.35
C GLY A 134 7.42 0.24 -9.80
N GLY A 135 6.26 0.45 -10.43
CA GLY A 135 6.06 0.13 -11.83
C GLY A 135 6.98 0.93 -12.76
N TYR A 136 7.07 2.25 -12.55
CA TYR A 136 7.92 3.13 -13.34
C TYR A 136 9.40 2.85 -13.15
N THR A 137 9.87 2.46 -11.97
CA THR A 137 11.28 2.09 -11.75
C THR A 137 11.72 0.95 -12.68
N ILE A 138 10.86 -0.03 -12.94
CA ILE A 138 11.19 -1.14 -13.85
C ILE A 138 11.17 -0.70 -15.31
N HIS A 139 10.19 0.10 -15.71
CA HIS A 139 10.06 0.56 -17.09
C HIS A 139 11.01 1.69 -17.48
N TRP A 140 11.58 2.41 -16.51
CA TRP A 140 12.57 3.45 -16.77
C TRP A 140 13.76 2.88 -17.56
N LYS A 141 14.20 1.69 -17.17
CA LYS A 141 15.35 1.00 -17.80
C LYS A 141 15.04 0.49 -19.22
N SER A 142 13.78 0.21 -19.55
CA SER A 142 13.40 -0.32 -20.87
C SER A 142 13.14 0.77 -21.93
N LYS A 143 13.25 2.04 -21.57
CA LYS A 143 13.11 3.17 -22.51
C LYS A 143 14.46 3.77 -22.93
N GLU A 144 15.52 3.44 -22.22
CA GLU A 144 16.89 3.90 -22.50
C GLU A 144 17.66 2.93 -23.42
N GLU A 145 17.11 1.75 -23.68
CA GLU A 145 17.53 0.79 -24.73
C GLU A 145 16.60 0.89 -25.95
#